data_AF-A0A6I7Z0Z0-F1
#
_entry.id   AF-A0A6I7Z0Z0-F1
#
_cell.length_a   1.000
_cell.length_b   1.000
_cell.length_c   1.000
_cell.angle_alpha   90.00
_cell.angle_beta   90.00
_cell.angle_gamma   90.00
#
_symmetry.space_group_name_H-M   'P 1'
#
loop_
_entity.id
_entity.type
_entity.pdbx_description
1 polymer ?
#
loop_
_entity_poly.entity_id
_entity_poly.type
_entity_poly.pdbx_seq_one_letter_code
_entity_poly.pdbx_strand_id
1 'polypeptide(L)'
;MMSAIALLCLTAALTACGTQQDGNGNGASKSKQVTMNEKQAAERAEEIVHEAVDGMSPEPALKRTGLRPLGACVARDDGGAEDRVQYRLTYQLTGVPGSKAKALVRHARDAWVKLGYKFQSSDADWSEAFPSVSMRTEPDDFWMTALTGVVDRAKGEGLAAISVTSPCFARAGGSTAESAALPLRRTQVDERAEHRALDHSSRIYEALRAPHAAPRTGEGIGIHQDSEGRYIHHAWSTQPLTGEETFQAMARARTHFEGAGWTVRHVSTGTGEPAIVARNAEDQSVAQVAPSHTGAVRVAVTSPVAPGETEMA
;
A
#
# COMPACT_ATOMS: atom_id res chain seq x y z
N MET A 1 18.55 -35.72 -72.45
CA MET A 1 19.92 -35.95 -71.94
C MET A 1 20.35 -34.72 -71.14
N MET A 2 20.88 -34.96 -69.93
CA MET A 2 21.79 -34.10 -69.14
C MET A 2 21.20 -32.80 -68.54
N SER A 3 20.92 -32.78 -67.24
CA SER A 3 21.83 -32.49 -66.10
C SER A 3 22.22 -31.01 -65.98
N ALA A 4 21.70 -30.35 -64.95
CA ALA A 4 22.30 -29.17 -64.34
C ALA A 4 22.25 -29.31 -62.80
N ILE A 5 23.44 -29.24 -62.23
CA ILE A 5 23.80 -29.35 -60.81
C ILE A 5 23.60 -28.00 -60.13
N ALA A 6 23.11 -27.98 -58.88
CA ALA A 6 23.57 -27.00 -57.89
C ALA A 6 23.27 -27.48 -56.45
N LEU A 7 24.35 -27.85 -55.77
CA LEU A 7 24.49 -28.16 -54.36
C LEU A 7 24.48 -26.86 -53.53
N LEU A 8 23.83 -26.84 -52.37
CA LEU A 8 24.24 -25.97 -51.25
C LEU A 8 23.83 -26.63 -49.93
N CYS A 9 24.73 -27.46 -49.40
CA CYS A 9 24.69 -27.95 -48.02
C CYS A 9 25.19 -26.84 -47.11
N LEU A 10 24.34 -26.33 -46.20
CA LEU A 10 24.81 -25.51 -45.09
C LEU A 10 25.29 -26.43 -43.96
N THR A 11 26.56 -26.26 -43.62
CA THR A 11 27.28 -26.93 -42.54
C THR A 11 26.88 -26.36 -41.18
N ALA A 12 26.51 -27.24 -40.25
CA ALA A 12 26.39 -26.92 -38.83
C ALA A 12 27.79 -26.97 -38.20
N ALA A 13 28.30 -25.84 -37.72
CA ALA A 13 29.48 -25.79 -36.87
C ALA A 13 29.04 -25.81 -35.41
N LEU A 14 29.13 -26.97 -34.76
CA LEU A 14 29.15 -27.11 -33.31
C LEU A 14 30.58 -26.90 -32.84
N THR A 15 30.88 -25.75 -32.23
CA THR A 15 32.10 -25.57 -31.43
C THR A 15 31.74 -25.44 -29.96
N ALA A 16 32.25 -26.41 -29.21
CA ALA A 16 32.18 -26.56 -27.77
C ALA A 16 32.96 -25.50 -27.00
N CYS A 17 32.56 -25.29 -25.74
CA CYS A 17 33.37 -24.96 -24.55
C CYS A 17 32.38 -24.75 -23.40
N GLY A 18 32.40 -25.41 -22.25
CA GLY A 18 33.22 -26.47 -21.68
C GLY A 18 32.57 -26.74 -20.32
N THR A 19 32.21 -27.99 -20.05
CA THR A 19 31.60 -28.42 -18.78
C THR A 19 32.64 -28.38 -17.68
N GLN A 20 32.45 -27.46 -16.73
CA GLN A 20 33.24 -27.38 -15.51
C GLN A 20 32.62 -28.29 -14.44
N GLN A 21 33.48 -29.14 -13.91
CA GLN A 21 33.24 -30.17 -12.91
C GLN A 21 33.12 -29.56 -11.49
N ASP A 22 32.14 -30.10 -10.76
CA ASP A 22 31.96 -30.22 -9.31
C ASP A 22 32.31 -29.06 -8.36
N GLY A 23 31.29 -28.59 -7.62
CA GLY A 23 31.44 -27.66 -6.52
C GLY A 23 30.15 -27.42 -5.72
N ASN A 24 29.68 -28.46 -5.03
CA ASN A 24 29.12 -28.44 -3.67
C ASN A 24 28.28 -27.21 -3.20
N GLY A 25 26.98 -27.45 -2.92
CA GLY A 25 26.31 -26.86 -1.76
C GLY A 25 25.37 -25.67 -1.98
N ASN A 26 24.14 -25.85 -1.50
CA ASN A 26 23.08 -24.88 -1.23
C ASN A 26 22.33 -24.27 -2.42
N GLY A 27 21.22 -24.94 -2.76
CA GLY A 27 20.11 -24.34 -3.48
C GLY A 27 19.52 -23.15 -2.72
N ALA A 28 19.94 -21.96 -3.12
CA ALA A 28 19.06 -20.81 -3.11
C ALA A 28 18.50 -20.70 -4.52
N SER A 29 17.22 -21.03 -4.68
CA SER A 29 16.46 -20.64 -5.86
C SER A 29 16.57 -19.12 -5.97
N LYS A 30 17.50 -18.62 -6.79
CA LYS A 30 17.50 -17.23 -7.22
C LYS A 30 16.21 -17.03 -8.02
N SER A 31 15.14 -16.63 -7.33
CA SER A 31 13.97 -16.07 -7.98
C SER A 31 14.50 -15.00 -8.94
N LYS A 32 14.27 -15.20 -10.23
CA LYS A 32 14.67 -14.28 -11.28
C LYS A 32 13.95 -12.96 -11.00
N GLN A 33 14.59 -12.07 -10.23
CA GLN A 33 14.03 -10.77 -9.89
C GLN A 33 13.73 -10.08 -11.21
N VAL A 34 12.44 -9.86 -11.46
CA VAL A 34 12.00 -9.13 -12.64
C VAL A 34 12.49 -7.70 -12.48
N THR A 35 13.51 -7.32 -13.25
CA THR A 35 13.98 -5.94 -13.32
C THR A 35 12.89 -5.11 -13.98
N MET A 36 12.17 -4.33 -13.18
CA MET A 36 11.05 -3.50 -13.62
C MET A 36 11.33 -2.04 -13.26
N ASN A 37 10.84 -1.10 -14.05
CA ASN A 37 10.83 0.32 -13.69
C ASN A 37 9.39 0.82 -13.46
N GLU A 38 9.24 2.07 -13.00
CA GLU A 38 7.93 2.64 -12.69
C GLU A 38 6.94 2.59 -13.86
N LYS A 39 7.40 2.87 -15.08
CA LYS A 39 6.55 2.85 -16.26
C LYS A 39 6.02 1.44 -16.54
N GLN A 40 6.90 0.45 -16.49
CA GLN A 40 6.52 -0.96 -16.68
C GLN A 40 5.57 -1.44 -15.57
N ALA A 41 5.80 -1.01 -14.32
CA ALA A 41 4.92 -1.32 -13.20
C ALA A 41 3.54 -0.70 -13.36
N ALA A 42 3.48 0.55 -13.85
CA ALA A 42 2.23 1.25 -14.13
C ALA A 42 1.44 0.59 -15.26
N GLU A 43 2.08 0.33 -16.40
CA GLU A 43 1.44 -0.28 -17.57
C GLU A 43 0.89 -1.66 -17.24
N ARG A 44 1.67 -2.50 -16.56
CA ARG A 44 1.24 -3.84 -16.16
C ARG A 44 0.12 -3.80 -15.12
N ALA A 45 0.16 -2.86 -14.17
CA ALA A 45 -0.93 -2.71 -13.20
C ALA A 45 -2.26 -2.29 -13.85
N GLU A 46 -2.21 -1.38 -14.83
CA GLU A 46 -3.40 -0.98 -15.60
C GLU A 46 -3.93 -2.15 -16.42
N GLU A 47 -3.06 -2.93 -17.07
CA GLU A 47 -3.45 -4.12 -17.84
C GLU A 47 -4.21 -5.13 -16.97
N ILE A 48 -3.69 -5.46 -15.78
CA ILE A 48 -4.34 -6.39 -14.83
C ILE A 48 -5.72 -5.90 -14.40
N VAL A 49 -5.92 -4.59 -14.25
CA VAL A 49 -7.24 -4.03 -13.95
C VAL A 49 -8.18 -4.21 -15.13
N HIS A 50 -7.73 -3.88 -16.35
CA HIS A 50 -8.57 -3.99 -17.56
C HIS A 50 -8.96 -5.44 -17.84
N GLU A 51 -8.03 -6.39 -17.67
CA GLU A 51 -8.29 -7.83 -17.71
C GLU A 51 -9.41 -8.25 -16.74
N ALA A 52 -9.48 -7.63 -15.56
CA ALA A 52 -10.46 -7.96 -14.53
C ALA A 52 -11.86 -7.43 -14.85
N VAL A 53 -11.94 -6.24 -15.46
CA VAL A 53 -13.20 -5.54 -15.70
C VAL A 53 -13.77 -5.76 -17.10
N ASP A 54 -12.98 -6.34 -18.00
CA ASP A 54 -13.43 -6.71 -19.33
C ASP A 54 -14.63 -7.68 -19.26
N GLY A 55 -15.66 -7.36 -20.04
CA GLY A 55 -16.90 -8.12 -20.07
C GLY A 55 -17.78 -8.03 -18.82
N MET A 56 -17.48 -7.16 -17.84
CA MET A 56 -18.37 -6.96 -16.69
C MET A 56 -19.74 -6.43 -17.11
N SER A 57 -20.80 -6.92 -16.45
CA SER A 57 -22.17 -6.45 -16.67
C SER A 57 -22.92 -6.23 -15.35
N PRO A 58 -23.46 -5.03 -15.09
CA PRO A 58 -23.30 -3.80 -15.89
C PRO A 58 -21.84 -3.34 -15.97
N GLU A 59 -21.49 -2.66 -17.06
CA GLU A 59 -20.13 -2.14 -17.27
C GLU A 59 -19.85 -1.01 -16.26
N PRO A 60 -18.86 -1.16 -15.37
CA PRO A 60 -18.54 -0.13 -14.40
C PRO A 60 -17.62 0.95 -14.99
N ALA A 61 -17.85 2.19 -14.59
CA ALA A 61 -16.88 3.26 -14.81
C ALA A 61 -15.72 3.15 -13.81
N LEU A 62 -14.49 3.13 -14.32
CA LEU A 62 -13.28 3.10 -13.49
C LEU A 62 -12.95 4.50 -12.96
N LYS A 63 -13.13 4.70 -11.65
CA LYS A 63 -12.70 5.93 -10.97
C LYS A 63 -11.41 5.68 -10.21
N ARG A 64 -10.30 6.25 -10.70
CA ARG A 64 -9.00 6.12 -10.03
C ARG A 64 -9.06 6.76 -8.64
N THR A 65 -8.48 6.09 -7.66
CA THR A 65 -8.41 6.51 -6.26
C THR A 65 -6.98 6.38 -5.74
N GLY A 66 -6.57 7.30 -4.85
CA GLY A 66 -5.20 7.39 -4.34
C GLY A 66 -4.36 8.47 -5.02
N LEU A 67 -3.52 9.16 -4.25
CA LEU A 67 -2.82 10.38 -4.68
C LEU A 67 -1.42 10.13 -5.27
N ARG A 68 -0.78 9.00 -4.95
CA ARG A 68 0.52 8.61 -5.54
C ARG A 68 0.56 7.10 -5.76
N PRO A 69 0.78 6.65 -7.00
CA PRO A 69 0.89 5.23 -7.24
C PRO A 69 2.26 4.69 -6.81
N LEU A 70 3.32 5.49 -6.88
CA LEU A 70 4.65 5.06 -6.43
C LEU A 70 4.84 5.31 -4.93
N GLY A 71 5.19 4.26 -4.18
CA GLY A 71 5.48 4.30 -2.75
C GLY A 71 6.68 3.43 -2.38
N ALA A 72 7.09 3.48 -1.11
CA ALA A 72 8.16 2.61 -0.61
C ALA A 72 7.73 1.14 -0.66
N CYS A 73 8.68 0.25 -0.96
CA CYS A 73 8.47 -1.19 -0.90
C CYS A 73 8.11 -1.65 0.53
N VAL A 74 7.01 -2.39 0.68
CA VAL A 74 6.50 -2.91 1.96
C VAL A 74 6.99 -4.35 2.22
N ALA A 75 7.37 -5.10 1.19
CA ALA A 75 7.93 -6.45 1.28
C ALA A 75 9.44 -6.40 1.60
N ARG A 76 9.79 -6.24 2.89
CA ARG A 76 11.20 -6.10 3.34
C ARG A 76 11.88 -7.42 3.73
N ASP A 77 11.16 -8.54 3.74
CA ASP A 77 11.67 -9.84 4.19
C ASP A 77 12.47 -10.62 3.12
N ASP A 78 12.74 -10.01 1.95
CA ASP A 78 13.46 -10.64 0.83
C ASP A 78 14.93 -10.22 0.72
N GLY A 79 15.44 -9.43 1.69
CA GLY A 79 16.84 -8.98 1.73
C GLY A 79 17.23 -8.01 0.61
N GLY A 80 16.27 -7.42 -0.11
CA GLY A 80 16.54 -6.45 -1.17
C GLY A 80 16.86 -5.03 -0.68
N ALA A 81 17.36 -4.18 -1.57
CA ALA A 81 17.81 -2.82 -1.26
C ALA A 81 16.70 -1.95 -0.59
N GLU A 82 17.12 -1.07 0.32
CA GLU A 82 16.26 -0.18 1.14
C GLU A 82 15.53 0.90 0.31
N ASP A 83 16.04 1.24 -0.89
CA ASP A 83 15.52 2.28 -1.77
C ASP A 83 14.49 1.77 -2.80
N ARG A 84 14.12 0.50 -2.71
CA ARG A 84 13.11 -0.08 -3.61
C ARG A 84 11.75 0.55 -3.40
N VAL A 85 11.08 0.72 -4.52
CA VAL A 85 9.74 1.28 -4.61
C VAL A 85 8.78 0.24 -5.15
N GLN A 86 7.50 0.47 -4.93
CA GLN A 86 6.41 -0.31 -5.48
C GLN A 86 5.36 0.63 -6.08
N TYR A 87 4.72 0.19 -7.14
CA TYR A 87 3.62 0.89 -7.77
C TYR A 87 2.30 0.31 -7.26
N ARG A 88 1.35 1.15 -6.86
CA ARG A 88 0.02 0.77 -6.41
C ARG A 88 -1.03 1.57 -7.14
N LEU A 89 -1.96 0.85 -7.75
CA LEU A 89 -3.10 1.38 -8.49
C LEU A 89 -4.37 0.94 -7.79
N THR A 90 -5.35 1.84 -7.63
CA THR A 90 -6.65 1.47 -7.08
C THR A 90 -7.76 2.16 -7.85
N TYR A 91 -8.75 1.38 -8.30
CA TYR A 91 -9.96 1.85 -8.94
C TYR A 91 -11.18 1.50 -8.09
N GLN A 92 -12.05 2.49 -7.93
CA GLN A 92 -13.43 2.26 -7.52
C GLN A 92 -14.27 1.99 -8.78
N LEU A 93 -15.08 0.94 -8.75
CA LEU A 93 -16.01 0.58 -9.82
C LEU A 93 -17.33 1.33 -9.58
N THR A 94 -17.59 2.33 -10.41
CA THR A 94 -18.71 3.28 -10.25
C THR A 94 -19.71 3.16 -11.40
N GLY A 95 -20.82 3.91 -11.36
CA GLY A 95 -21.85 3.86 -12.40
C GLY A 95 -22.75 2.61 -12.37
N VAL A 96 -22.66 1.81 -11.31
CA VAL A 96 -23.37 0.54 -11.13
C VAL A 96 -24.11 0.53 -9.79
N PRO A 97 -25.30 -0.11 -9.70
CA PRO A 97 -26.02 -0.20 -8.43
C PRO A 97 -25.20 -0.92 -7.36
N GLY A 98 -25.26 -0.45 -6.11
CA GLY A 98 -24.48 -1.02 -5.02
C GLY A 98 -24.78 -2.49 -4.72
N SER A 99 -25.99 -2.95 -5.04
CA SER A 99 -26.39 -4.37 -4.96
C SER A 99 -25.64 -5.28 -5.95
N LYS A 100 -24.95 -4.71 -6.95
CA LYS A 100 -24.12 -5.44 -7.93
C LYS A 100 -22.66 -5.57 -7.52
N ALA A 101 -22.21 -4.87 -6.49
CA ALA A 101 -20.79 -4.82 -6.12
C ALA A 101 -20.18 -6.21 -5.89
N LYS A 102 -20.89 -7.11 -5.18
CA LYS A 102 -20.47 -8.51 -4.99
C LYS A 102 -20.32 -9.29 -6.30
N ALA A 103 -21.22 -9.07 -7.26
CA ALA A 103 -21.14 -9.72 -8.57
C ALA A 103 -19.93 -9.23 -9.38
N LEU A 104 -19.60 -7.94 -9.29
CA LEU A 104 -18.41 -7.37 -9.94
C LEU A 104 -17.11 -7.91 -9.33
N VAL A 105 -17.03 -8.03 -8.00
CA VAL A 105 -15.89 -8.67 -7.33
C VAL A 105 -15.74 -10.13 -7.75
N ARG A 106 -16.85 -10.86 -7.90
CA ARG A 106 -16.83 -12.24 -8.43
C ARG A 106 -16.32 -12.31 -9.86
N HIS A 107 -16.77 -11.40 -10.72
CA HIS A 107 -16.32 -11.34 -12.11
C HIS A 107 -14.81 -11.09 -12.20
N ALA A 108 -14.29 -10.12 -11.42
CA ALA A 108 -12.85 -9.85 -11.37
C ALA A 108 -12.05 -11.09 -10.95
N ARG A 109 -12.52 -11.79 -9.91
CA ARG A 109 -11.94 -13.06 -9.46
C ARG A 109 -11.95 -14.11 -10.58
N ASP A 110 -13.08 -14.30 -11.26
CA ASP A 110 -13.22 -15.32 -12.30
C ASP A 110 -12.33 -15.03 -13.51
N ALA A 111 -12.19 -13.75 -13.88
CA ALA A 111 -11.27 -13.30 -14.92
C ALA A 111 -9.81 -13.64 -14.55
N TRP A 112 -9.38 -13.32 -13.33
CA TRP A 112 -8.03 -13.65 -12.85
C TRP A 112 -7.77 -15.16 -12.80
N VAL A 113 -8.75 -15.96 -12.36
CA VAL A 113 -8.64 -17.43 -12.38
C VAL A 113 -8.49 -17.96 -13.80
N LYS A 114 -9.25 -17.43 -14.77
CA LYS A 114 -9.16 -17.82 -16.18
C LYS A 114 -7.78 -17.51 -16.77
N LEU A 115 -7.14 -16.45 -16.31
CA LEU A 115 -5.78 -16.05 -16.69
C LEU A 115 -4.68 -16.86 -15.95
N GLY A 116 -5.07 -17.76 -15.04
CA GLY A 116 -4.16 -18.64 -14.32
C GLY A 116 -3.52 -18.02 -13.08
N TYR A 117 -3.97 -16.84 -12.65
CA TYR A 117 -3.49 -16.16 -11.45
C TYR A 117 -3.77 -16.99 -10.20
N LYS A 118 -2.92 -16.86 -9.18
CA LYS A 118 -2.98 -17.67 -7.95
C LYS A 118 -3.63 -16.91 -6.83
N PHE A 119 -4.37 -17.60 -5.97
CA PHE A 119 -4.83 -16.99 -4.73
C PHE A 119 -3.66 -16.80 -3.77
N GLN A 120 -3.62 -15.65 -3.11
CA GLN A 120 -2.66 -15.43 -2.00
C GLN A 120 -3.09 -16.13 -0.72
N SER A 121 -4.41 -16.30 -0.56
CA SER A 121 -5.08 -16.97 0.55
C SER A 121 -6.04 -18.04 0.02
N SER A 122 -6.98 -18.52 0.83
CA SER A 122 -8.17 -19.18 0.29
C SER A 122 -9.00 -18.20 -0.54
N ASP A 123 -9.85 -18.73 -1.42
CA ASP A 123 -10.90 -17.97 -2.10
C ASP A 123 -11.85 -17.30 -1.07
N ALA A 124 -12.61 -16.30 -1.51
CA ALA A 124 -13.55 -15.59 -0.66
C ALA A 124 -14.71 -16.49 -0.20
N ASP A 125 -15.21 -16.24 1.01
CA ASP A 125 -16.51 -16.78 1.42
C ASP A 125 -17.63 -16.01 0.72
N TRP A 126 -18.16 -16.62 -0.34
CA TRP A 126 -19.25 -16.06 -1.13
C TRP A 126 -20.60 -16.05 -0.41
N SER A 127 -20.71 -16.55 0.82
CA SER A 127 -21.90 -16.36 1.66
C SER A 127 -21.92 -14.97 2.31
N GLU A 128 -20.76 -14.33 2.50
CA GLU A 128 -20.66 -13.00 3.10
C GLU A 128 -21.28 -11.90 2.23
N ALA A 129 -21.83 -10.86 2.86
CA ALA A 129 -22.41 -9.72 2.15
C ALA A 129 -21.36 -8.87 1.43
N PHE A 130 -20.12 -8.83 1.93
CA PHE A 130 -19.06 -7.95 1.46
C PHE A 130 -17.73 -8.70 1.27
N PRO A 131 -17.65 -9.62 0.29
CA PRO A 131 -16.46 -10.44 0.12
C PRO A 131 -15.27 -9.63 -0.39
N SER A 132 -14.08 -10.15 -0.11
CA SER A 132 -12.79 -9.69 -0.63
C SER A 132 -11.99 -10.88 -1.15
N VAL A 133 -11.36 -10.71 -2.31
CA VAL A 133 -10.51 -11.71 -2.96
C VAL A 133 -9.12 -11.12 -3.15
N SER A 134 -8.09 -11.87 -2.77
CA SER A 134 -6.69 -11.48 -2.96
C SER A 134 -5.95 -12.52 -3.81
N MET A 135 -5.35 -12.07 -4.91
CA MET A 135 -4.67 -12.92 -5.89
C MET A 135 -3.28 -12.37 -6.24
N ARG A 136 -2.51 -13.15 -6.98
CA ARG A 136 -1.12 -12.89 -7.38
C ARG A 136 -0.87 -13.40 -8.80
N THR A 137 -0.15 -12.63 -9.60
CA THR A 137 0.30 -13.08 -10.92
C THR A 137 1.57 -13.93 -10.82
N GLU A 138 1.75 -14.84 -11.78
CA GLU A 138 3.01 -15.58 -11.97
C GLU A 138 3.47 -15.38 -13.42
N PRO A 139 4.76 -15.08 -13.68
CA PRO A 139 5.88 -15.02 -12.73
C PRO A 139 6.21 -13.62 -12.18
N ASP A 140 5.49 -12.58 -12.60
CA ASP A 140 5.83 -11.17 -12.37
C ASP A 140 5.38 -10.59 -11.03
N ASP A 141 4.69 -11.37 -10.19
CA ASP A 141 4.47 -11.07 -8.77
C ASP A 141 3.73 -9.75 -8.47
N PHE A 142 2.73 -9.41 -9.28
CA PHE A 142 1.77 -8.38 -8.90
C PHE A 142 0.80 -8.94 -7.89
N TRP A 143 0.35 -8.11 -6.95
CA TRP A 143 -0.64 -8.43 -5.92
C TRP A 143 -1.92 -7.66 -6.19
N MET A 144 -3.04 -8.35 -6.25
CA MET A 144 -4.33 -7.76 -6.60
C MET A 144 -5.34 -8.07 -5.52
N THR A 145 -6.23 -7.14 -5.29
CA THR A 145 -7.35 -7.30 -4.38
C THR A 145 -8.60 -6.73 -5.01
N ALA A 146 -9.66 -7.53 -5.09
CA ALA A 146 -11.00 -7.06 -5.40
C ALA A 146 -11.84 -7.17 -4.14
N LEU A 147 -12.51 -6.09 -3.73
CA LEU A 147 -13.27 -6.06 -2.50
C LEU A 147 -14.58 -5.31 -2.64
N THR A 148 -15.49 -5.62 -1.72
CA THR A 148 -16.75 -4.88 -1.55
C THR A 148 -16.66 -4.01 -0.30
N GLY A 149 -16.69 -2.69 -0.45
CA GLY A 149 -16.89 -1.75 0.65
C GLY A 149 -18.37 -1.65 1.03
N VAL A 150 -18.67 -1.41 2.31
CA VAL A 150 -20.05 -1.27 2.81
C VAL A 150 -20.56 0.15 2.57
N VAL A 151 -21.71 0.30 1.90
CA VAL A 151 -22.44 1.58 1.83
C VAL A 151 -23.68 1.54 2.70
N ASP A 152 -24.51 0.51 2.53
CA ASP A 152 -25.72 0.29 3.32
C ASP A 152 -25.82 -1.20 3.67
N ARG A 153 -25.53 -1.55 4.92
CA ARG A 153 -25.56 -2.94 5.40
C ARG A 153 -26.98 -3.50 5.44
N ALA A 154 -28.00 -2.68 5.67
CA ALA A 154 -29.39 -3.13 5.76
C ALA A 154 -29.95 -3.49 4.38
N LYS A 155 -29.51 -2.78 3.34
CA LYS A 155 -29.90 -3.04 1.93
C LYS A 155 -28.92 -3.97 1.19
N GLY A 156 -27.80 -4.32 1.81
CA GLY A 156 -26.73 -5.07 1.15
C GLY A 156 -26.07 -4.30 0.01
N GLU A 157 -26.08 -2.97 0.06
CA GLU A 157 -25.44 -2.13 -0.95
C GLU A 157 -23.98 -1.91 -0.59
N GLY A 158 -23.11 -2.10 -1.58
CA GLY A 158 -21.68 -1.87 -1.43
C GLY A 158 -21.06 -1.14 -2.62
N LEU A 159 -19.77 -0.90 -2.50
CA LEU A 159 -18.92 -0.38 -3.57
C LEU A 159 -17.88 -1.43 -3.93
N ALA A 160 -17.73 -1.74 -5.20
CA ALA A 160 -16.65 -2.60 -5.64
C ALA A 160 -15.39 -1.76 -5.87
N ALA A 161 -14.24 -2.30 -5.48
CA ALA A 161 -12.93 -1.70 -5.75
C ALA A 161 -11.93 -2.78 -6.16
N ILE A 162 -11.00 -2.42 -7.04
CA ILE A 162 -9.87 -3.24 -7.46
C ILE A 162 -8.59 -2.48 -7.15
N SER A 163 -7.66 -3.11 -6.45
CA SER A 163 -6.32 -2.60 -6.17
C SER A 163 -5.29 -3.55 -6.76
N VAL A 164 -4.24 -3.02 -7.39
CA VAL A 164 -3.10 -3.77 -7.93
C VAL A 164 -1.82 -3.13 -7.40
N THR A 165 -0.91 -3.94 -6.88
CA THR A 165 0.39 -3.53 -6.34
C THR A 165 1.49 -4.32 -7.06
N SER A 166 2.51 -3.65 -7.57
CA SER A 166 3.65 -4.28 -8.22
C SER A 166 4.55 -4.98 -7.20
N PRO A 167 5.42 -5.92 -7.63
CA PRO A 167 6.56 -6.29 -6.81
C PRO A 167 7.45 -5.07 -6.57
N CYS A 168 8.35 -5.19 -5.61
CA CYS A 168 9.33 -4.14 -5.34
C CYS A 168 10.40 -4.10 -6.42
N PHE A 169 10.71 -2.90 -6.91
CA PHE A 169 11.73 -2.67 -7.91
C PHE A 169 12.66 -1.52 -7.53
N ALA A 170 13.87 -1.52 -8.08
CA ALA A 170 14.87 -0.49 -7.81
C ALA A 170 14.41 0.86 -8.39
N ARG A 171 14.63 1.93 -7.64
CA ARG A 171 14.42 3.28 -8.17
C ARG A 171 15.52 3.55 -9.19
N ALA A 172 15.16 3.95 -10.42
CA ALA A 172 16.16 4.21 -11.44
C ALA A 172 17.06 5.40 -11.03
N GLY A 173 18.34 5.11 -10.74
CA GLY A 173 19.45 6.06 -10.69
C GLY A 173 19.42 7.09 -9.56
N GLY A 174 20.27 6.89 -8.54
CA GLY A 174 20.64 7.94 -7.61
C GLY A 174 21.42 9.05 -8.31
N SER A 175 20.86 10.26 -8.31
CA SER A 175 21.65 11.47 -8.19
C SER A 175 21.06 12.28 -7.04
N THR A 176 21.95 12.83 -6.22
CA THR A 176 21.70 14.01 -5.40
C THR A 176 21.07 15.08 -6.30
N ALA A 177 19.75 15.10 -6.32
CA ALA A 177 18.96 16.20 -6.83
C ALA A 177 18.11 16.66 -5.66
N GLU A 178 18.36 17.90 -5.27
CA GLU A 178 17.55 18.68 -4.37
C GLU A 178 16.07 18.37 -4.55
N SER A 179 15.38 18.34 -3.43
CA SER A 179 13.93 18.25 -3.34
C SER A 179 13.30 19.37 -4.16
N ALA A 180 13.10 19.13 -5.46
CA ALA A 180 12.22 19.91 -6.29
C ALA A 180 10.79 19.43 -5.97
N ALA A 181 10.36 19.73 -4.75
CA ALA A 181 8.95 19.90 -4.47
C ALA A 181 8.47 21.00 -5.43
N LEU A 182 7.69 20.61 -6.44
CA LEU A 182 6.84 21.59 -7.10
C LEU A 182 5.98 22.23 -5.98
N PRO A 183 6.00 23.57 -5.84
CA PRO A 183 5.34 24.23 -4.73
C PRO A 183 3.84 24.17 -4.98
N LEU A 184 3.18 23.14 -4.44
CA LEU A 184 1.80 23.30 -4.01
C LEU A 184 1.84 24.47 -3.02
N ARG A 185 1.26 25.61 -3.40
CA ARG A 185 1.15 26.78 -2.52
C ARG A 185 0.58 26.32 -1.17
N ARG A 186 1.42 26.30 -0.14
CA ARG A 186 0.98 26.12 1.24
C ARG A 186 0.07 27.28 1.57
N THR A 187 -1.17 26.97 1.93
CA THR A 187 -2.10 27.97 2.43
C THR A 187 -1.84 28.17 3.93
N GLN A 188 -2.13 29.35 4.46
CA GLN A 188 -2.02 29.60 5.92
C GLN A 188 -2.87 28.61 6.75
N VAL A 189 -3.93 28.06 6.15
CA VAL A 189 -4.78 27.03 6.75
C VAL A 189 -4.06 25.67 6.84
N ASP A 190 -3.18 25.35 5.88
CA ASP A 190 -2.31 24.17 5.93
C ASP A 190 -1.30 24.27 7.07
N GLU A 191 -0.70 25.44 7.26
CA GLU A 191 0.28 25.69 8.32
C GLU A 191 -0.34 25.52 9.72
N ARG A 192 -1.58 25.97 9.91
CA ARG A 192 -2.29 25.78 11.18
C ARG A 192 -2.57 24.30 11.48
N ALA A 193 -2.96 23.52 10.47
CA ALA A 193 -3.21 22.10 10.62
C ALA A 193 -1.91 21.31 10.84
N GLU A 194 -0.82 21.71 10.19
CA GLU A 194 0.53 21.19 10.39
C GLU A 194 1.02 21.47 11.81
N HIS A 195 0.84 22.70 12.30
CA HIS A 195 1.22 23.06 13.66
C HIS A 195 0.45 22.25 14.71
N ARG A 196 -0.86 22.02 14.50
CA ARG A 196 -1.67 21.17 15.39
C ARG A 196 -1.19 19.72 15.38
N ALA A 197 -0.95 19.15 14.19
CA ALA A 197 -0.47 17.77 14.08
C ALA A 197 0.88 17.58 14.79
N LEU A 198 1.79 18.55 14.65
CA LEU A 198 3.09 18.53 15.30
C LEU A 198 3.01 18.75 16.83
N ASP A 199 2.16 19.66 17.32
CA ASP A 199 1.98 19.88 18.77
C ASP A 199 1.44 18.62 19.46
N HIS A 200 0.37 18.02 18.92
CA HIS A 200 -0.16 16.75 19.42
C HIS A 200 0.87 15.63 19.36
N SER A 201 1.60 15.54 18.25
CA SER A 201 2.67 14.55 18.09
C SER A 201 3.79 14.73 19.12
N SER A 202 4.19 15.96 19.42
CA SER A 202 5.23 16.26 20.41
C SER A 202 4.80 15.85 21.82
N ARG A 203 3.55 16.10 22.19
CA ARG A 203 3.01 15.70 23.50
C ARG A 203 2.93 14.18 23.65
N ILE A 204 2.56 13.46 22.58
CA ILE A 204 2.59 11.99 22.55
C ILE A 204 4.03 11.48 22.68
N TYR A 205 4.98 12.13 22.00
CA TYR A 205 6.41 11.80 22.12
C TYR A 205 6.90 11.89 23.57
N GLU A 206 6.63 13.01 24.24
CA GLU A 206 6.98 13.20 25.64
C GLU A 206 6.29 12.18 26.57
N ALA A 207 5.03 11.87 26.31
CA ALA A 207 4.27 10.89 27.08
C ALA A 207 4.85 9.48 26.96
N LEU A 208 5.26 9.08 25.75
CA LEU A 208 5.80 7.75 25.50
C LEU A 208 7.12 7.50 26.24
N ARG A 209 7.92 8.54 26.53
CA ARG A 209 9.22 8.42 27.24
C ARG A 209 10.12 7.32 26.66
N ALA A 210 10.12 7.20 25.34
CA ALA A 210 10.83 6.15 24.62
C ALA A 210 11.85 6.78 23.64
N PRO A 211 12.99 6.12 23.37
CA PRO A 211 13.95 6.60 22.39
C PRO A 211 13.33 6.74 21.01
N HIS A 212 13.59 7.85 20.32
CA HIS A 212 13.14 8.05 18.94
C HIS A 212 14.03 7.25 17.98
N ALA A 213 13.43 6.52 17.03
CA ALA A 213 14.17 6.02 15.88
C ALA A 213 14.49 7.17 14.90
N ALA A 214 15.53 7.00 14.08
CA ALA A 214 15.71 7.89 12.94
C ALA A 214 14.46 7.85 12.03
N PRO A 215 14.02 8.98 11.47
CA PRO A 215 12.83 9.02 10.61
C PRO A 215 12.93 8.01 9.47
N ARG A 216 11.92 7.17 9.33
CA ARG A 216 11.83 6.15 8.25
C ARG A 216 11.11 6.73 7.04
N THR A 217 11.32 6.17 5.87
CA THR A 217 10.62 6.61 4.65
C THR A 217 9.10 6.44 4.79
N GLY A 218 8.35 7.55 4.76
CA GLY A 218 6.90 7.59 5.01
C GLY A 218 6.53 8.08 6.41
N GLU A 219 7.51 8.25 7.30
CA GLU A 219 7.41 9.04 8.52
C GLU A 219 7.75 10.51 8.22
N GLY A 220 7.43 11.38 9.16
CA GLY A 220 7.43 12.82 8.99
C GLY A 220 6.06 13.34 8.58
N ILE A 221 6.04 14.59 8.10
CA ILE A 221 4.82 15.31 7.81
C ILE A 221 4.37 15.11 6.36
N GLY A 222 3.09 14.88 6.16
CA GLY A 222 2.45 14.67 4.86
C GLY A 222 1.07 15.32 4.79
N ILE A 223 0.63 15.66 3.58
CA ILE A 223 -0.71 16.18 3.32
C ILE A 223 -1.52 15.08 2.63
N HIS A 224 -2.71 14.80 3.16
CA HIS A 224 -3.66 13.81 2.66
C HIS A 224 -4.96 14.51 2.25
N GLN A 225 -5.61 14.03 1.20
CA GLN A 225 -6.91 14.54 0.78
C GLN A 225 -7.80 13.38 0.34
N ASP A 226 -9.02 13.35 0.83
CA ASP A 226 -10.05 12.38 0.48
C ASP A 226 -11.41 13.07 0.26
N SER A 227 -12.50 12.29 0.24
CA SER A 227 -13.86 12.81 0.07
C SER A 227 -14.40 13.60 1.26
N GLU A 228 -13.81 13.42 2.45
CA GLU A 228 -14.22 14.08 3.70
C GLU A 228 -13.43 15.37 3.95
N GLY A 229 -12.23 15.50 3.38
CA GLY A 229 -11.50 16.75 3.42
C GLY A 229 -10.01 16.62 3.12
N ARG A 230 -9.28 17.68 3.47
CA ARG A 230 -7.82 17.72 3.45
C ARG A 230 -7.31 17.60 4.89
N TYR A 231 -6.22 16.88 5.08
CA TYR A 231 -5.65 16.57 6.37
C TYR A 231 -4.14 16.70 6.33
N ILE A 232 -3.55 17.08 7.46
CA ILE A 232 -2.13 16.95 7.70
C ILE A 232 -1.90 15.70 8.55
N HIS A 233 -0.98 14.86 8.12
CA HIS A 233 -0.59 13.63 8.79
C HIS A 233 0.86 13.74 9.22
N HIS A 234 1.16 13.35 10.45
CA HIS A 234 2.51 13.23 10.96
C HIS A 234 2.70 11.85 11.57
N ALA A 235 3.68 11.10 11.09
CA ALA A 235 3.97 9.75 11.59
C ALA A 235 5.43 9.60 12.01
N TRP A 236 5.70 8.79 13.01
CA TRP A 236 7.05 8.47 13.48
C TRP A 236 7.05 7.19 14.31
N SER A 237 8.23 6.64 14.58
CA SER A 237 8.39 5.44 15.42
C SER A 237 9.44 5.61 16.52
N THR A 238 9.26 4.87 17.60
CA THR A 238 10.32 4.66 18.59
C THR A 238 11.39 3.72 18.04
N GLN A 239 12.55 3.66 18.69
CA GLN A 239 13.43 2.50 18.56
C GLN A 239 12.71 1.23 19.02
N PRO A 240 13.16 0.04 18.60
CA PRO A 240 12.67 -1.22 19.15
C PRO A 240 12.75 -1.21 20.68
N LEU A 241 11.62 -1.49 21.31
CA LEU A 241 11.44 -1.64 22.74
C LEU A 241 11.28 -3.12 23.06
N THR A 242 11.65 -3.49 24.28
CA THR A 242 11.27 -4.80 24.85
C THR A 242 9.75 -4.88 25.07
N GLY A 243 9.22 -6.08 25.33
CA GLY A 243 7.79 -6.26 25.61
C GLY A 243 7.31 -5.44 26.82
N GLU A 244 8.09 -5.41 27.90
CA GLU A 244 7.76 -4.61 29.09
C GLU A 244 7.80 -3.10 28.80
N GLU A 245 8.81 -2.63 28.09
CA GLU A 245 8.91 -1.22 27.69
C GLU A 245 7.78 -0.81 26.75
N THR A 246 7.37 -1.69 25.84
CA THR A 246 6.23 -1.48 24.94
C THR A 246 4.94 -1.35 25.74
N PHE A 247 4.66 -2.30 26.65
CA PHE A 247 3.49 -2.27 27.53
C PHE A 247 3.42 -0.95 28.33
N GLN A 248 4.55 -0.55 28.92
CA GLN A 248 4.66 0.69 29.69
C GLN A 248 4.48 1.94 28.83
N ALA A 249 5.03 1.96 27.61
CA ALA A 249 4.86 3.06 26.66
C ALA A 249 3.38 3.20 26.25
N MET A 250 2.72 2.09 25.90
CA MET A 250 1.30 2.06 25.55
C MET A 250 0.41 2.53 26.71
N ALA A 251 0.71 2.12 27.95
CA ALA A 251 0.00 2.57 29.14
C ALA A 251 0.14 4.08 29.40
N ARG A 252 1.33 4.64 29.17
CA ARG A 252 1.57 6.09 29.27
C ARG A 252 0.83 6.87 28.19
N ALA A 253 0.85 6.40 26.95
CA ALA A 253 0.10 7.02 25.85
C ALA A 253 -1.40 7.06 26.16
N ARG A 254 -1.95 5.95 26.68
CA ARG A 254 -3.35 5.89 27.16
C ARG A 254 -3.63 6.94 28.23
N THR A 255 -2.81 6.96 29.29
CA THR A 255 -2.97 7.90 30.41
C THR A 255 -2.91 9.35 29.93
N HIS A 256 -2.03 9.64 28.97
CA HIS A 256 -1.92 10.96 28.35
C HIS A 256 -3.22 11.34 27.61
N PHE A 257 -3.75 10.48 26.75
CA PHE A 257 -4.98 10.76 26.02
C PHE A 257 -6.18 10.94 26.96
N GLU A 258 -6.34 10.08 27.95
CA GLU A 258 -7.42 10.18 28.95
C GLU A 258 -7.30 11.48 29.77
N GLY A 259 -6.09 11.80 30.25
CA GLY A 259 -5.83 13.03 31.01
C GLY A 259 -5.98 14.32 30.19
N ALA A 260 -5.75 14.24 28.87
CA ALA A 260 -5.96 15.34 27.94
C ALA A 260 -7.41 15.42 27.41
N GLY A 261 -8.33 14.58 27.90
CA GLY A 261 -9.75 14.61 27.52
C GLY A 261 -10.07 14.04 26.12
N TRP A 262 -9.16 13.25 25.53
CA TRP A 262 -9.41 12.61 24.24
C TRP A 262 -10.35 11.42 24.38
N THR A 263 -11.16 11.17 23.36
CA THR A 263 -11.97 9.94 23.30
C THR A 263 -11.11 8.80 22.81
N VAL A 264 -10.85 7.81 23.68
CA VAL A 264 -9.94 6.69 23.40
C VAL A 264 -10.71 5.42 23.01
N ARG A 265 -10.22 4.70 22.01
CA ARG A 265 -10.66 3.35 21.62
C ARG A 265 -9.48 2.41 21.49
N HIS A 266 -9.70 1.16 21.88
CA HIS A 266 -8.74 0.07 21.70
C HIS A 266 -9.12 -0.76 20.49
N VAL A 267 -8.13 -1.06 19.65
CA VAL A 267 -8.28 -1.89 18.46
C VAL A 267 -7.38 -3.10 18.61
N SER A 268 -7.96 -4.30 18.57
CA SER A 268 -7.20 -5.54 18.62
C SER A 268 -6.23 -5.61 17.45
N THR A 269 -4.99 -5.98 17.73
CA THR A 269 -3.93 -6.17 16.74
C THR A 269 -3.48 -7.63 16.77
N GLY A 270 -2.87 -8.10 15.68
CA GLY A 270 -2.28 -9.44 15.63
C GLY A 270 -1.05 -9.63 16.51
N THR A 271 -0.57 -8.59 17.21
CA THR A 271 0.63 -8.62 18.06
C THR A 271 0.32 -8.89 19.54
N GLY A 272 -0.95 -9.07 19.90
CA GLY A 272 -1.38 -9.36 21.28
C GLY A 272 -1.58 -8.12 22.16
N GLU A 273 -0.96 -6.98 21.82
CA GLU A 273 -1.21 -5.69 22.49
C GLU A 273 -2.10 -4.77 21.63
N PRO A 274 -3.24 -4.29 22.15
CA PRO A 274 -4.17 -3.49 21.36
C PRO A 274 -3.58 -2.13 20.98
N ALA A 275 -3.80 -1.73 19.72
CA ALA A 275 -3.54 -0.38 19.28
C ALA A 275 -4.52 0.60 19.95
N ILE A 276 -4.07 1.83 20.13
CA ILE A 276 -4.86 2.94 20.67
C ILE A 276 -5.21 3.86 19.51
N VAL A 277 -6.50 4.16 19.37
CA VAL A 277 -7.00 5.23 18.49
C VAL A 277 -7.70 6.25 19.37
N ALA A 278 -7.20 7.47 19.38
CA ALA A 278 -7.74 8.56 20.18
C ALA A 278 -8.20 9.72 19.29
N ARG A 279 -9.34 10.33 19.60
CA ARG A 279 -9.87 11.50 18.89
C ARG A 279 -9.97 12.69 19.84
N ASN A 280 -9.43 13.83 19.41
CA ASN A 280 -9.59 15.12 20.07
C ASN A 280 -10.93 15.73 19.65
N ALA A 281 -11.77 16.10 20.62
CA ALA A 281 -13.11 16.65 20.33
C ALA A 281 -13.08 18.14 19.93
N GLU A 282 -12.05 18.88 20.33
CA GLU A 282 -11.94 20.32 20.07
C GLU A 282 -11.55 20.59 18.62
N ASP A 283 -10.55 19.88 18.11
CA ASP A 283 -10.00 20.13 16.77
C ASP A 283 -10.16 18.97 15.79
N GLN A 284 -10.83 17.90 16.21
CA GLN A 284 -11.13 16.72 15.40
C GLN A 284 -9.89 15.93 14.96
N SER A 285 -8.73 16.17 15.56
CA SER A 285 -7.52 15.40 15.30
C SER A 285 -7.67 13.95 15.79
N VAL A 286 -7.04 13.03 15.07
CA VAL A 286 -7.00 11.61 15.42
C VAL A 286 -5.55 11.18 15.61
N ALA A 287 -5.26 10.54 16.73
CA ALA A 287 -3.97 9.93 17.00
C ALA A 287 -4.11 8.40 17.00
N GLN A 288 -3.12 7.71 16.44
CA GLN A 288 -2.99 6.27 16.47
C GLN A 288 -1.63 5.92 17.08
N VAL A 289 -1.64 5.02 18.05
CA VAL A 289 -0.44 4.49 18.68
C VAL A 289 -0.53 2.97 18.65
N ALA A 290 0.43 2.30 18.03
CA ALA A 290 0.35 0.86 17.81
C ALA A 290 1.73 0.19 17.98
N PRO A 291 1.80 -0.95 18.68
CA PRO A 291 3.00 -1.77 18.71
C PRO A 291 3.22 -2.46 17.37
N SER A 292 4.47 -2.55 16.93
CA SER A 292 4.87 -3.28 15.72
C SER A 292 5.48 -4.64 16.09
N HIS A 293 5.53 -5.54 15.11
CA HIS A 293 6.26 -6.80 15.22
C HIS A 293 7.78 -6.62 15.37
N THR A 294 8.31 -5.43 15.08
CA THR A 294 9.74 -5.11 15.26
C THR A 294 10.06 -4.59 16.66
N GLY A 295 9.09 -4.62 17.59
CA GLY A 295 9.20 -4.05 18.93
C GLY A 295 9.10 -2.52 18.97
N ALA A 296 8.92 -1.83 17.85
CA ALA A 296 8.76 -0.38 17.85
C ALA A 296 7.31 0.01 18.14
N VAL A 297 7.11 1.15 18.79
CA VAL A 297 5.79 1.79 18.87
C VAL A 297 5.68 2.81 17.74
N ARG A 298 4.68 2.64 16.89
CA ARG A 298 4.36 3.55 15.79
C ARG A 298 3.33 4.56 16.24
N VAL A 299 3.57 5.82 15.94
CA VAL A 299 2.68 6.94 16.23
C VAL A 299 2.30 7.62 14.94
N ALA A 300 1.02 7.93 14.80
CA ALA A 300 0.51 8.72 13.70
C ALA A 300 -0.55 9.71 14.21
N VAL A 301 -0.45 10.96 13.79
CA VAL A 301 -1.40 12.03 14.12
C VAL A 301 -1.94 12.60 12.83
N THR A 302 -3.25 12.66 12.70
CA THR A 302 -3.94 13.26 11.56
C THR A 302 -4.80 14.42 12.05
N SER A 303 -4.59 15.61 11.50
CA SER A 303 -5.33 16.82 11.84
C SER A 303 -6.05 17.36 10.60
N PRO A 304 -7.37 17.63 10.67
CA PRO A 304 -8.08 18.18 9.54
C PRO A 304 -7.60 19.60 9.24
N VAL A 305 -7.48 19.89 7.95
CA VAL A 305 -7.39 21.25 7.43
C VAL A 305 -8.83 21.75 7.37
N ALA A 306 -9.18 22.69 8.25
CA ALA A 306 -10.50 23.29 8.23
C ALA A 306 -10.81 23.79 6.80
N PRO A 307 -12.02 23.58 6.27
CA PRO A 307 -12.42 24.29 5.06
C PRO A 307 -12.22 25.77 5.37
N GLY A 308 -11.41 26.45 4.56
CA GLY A 308 -11.28 27.89 4.71
C GLY A 308 -12.69 28.46 4.65
N GLU A 309 -13.09 29.25 5.65
CA GLU A 309 -14.18 30.19 5.47
C GLU A 309 -13.84 30.91 4.17
N THR A 310 -14.57 30.57 3.12
CA THR A 310 -14.37 31.17 1.82
C THR A 310 -14.70 32.61 2.07
N GLU A 311 -13.67 33.45 1.93
CA GLU A 311 -13.71 34.89 1.98
C GLU A 311 -14.97 35.34 1.23
N MET A 312 -16.02 35.68 1.98
CA MET A 312 -17.19 36.35 1.43
C MET A 312 -16.71 37.76 1.08
N ALA A 313 -16.29 37.93 -0.16
CA ALA A 313 -16.10 39.23 -0.80
C ALA A 313 -16.67 39.15 -2.22
#